data_AF-A0A8A4TPS4-F1
#
_entry.id   AF-A0A8A4TPS4-F1
#
_cell.length_a   1.000
_cell.length_b   1.000
_cell.length_c   1.000
_cell.angle_alpha   90.00
_cell.angle_beta   90.00
_cell.angle_gamma   90.00
#
_symmetry.space_group_name_H-M   'P 1'
#
loop_
_entity.id
_entity.type
_entity.pdbx_description
1 polymer ?
#
loop_
_entity_poly.entity_id
_entity_poly.type
_entity_poly.pdbx_seq_one_letter_code
_entity_poly.pdbx_strand_id
1 'polypeptide(L)' 'MIEGINAALGGLHRATQTLNETSKQLAQGDLNEEVIVNSKIAQRNAEAQIVTIEALSEVEETALDLLA' A
#
# COMPACT_ATOMS: atom_id res chain seq x y z
N MET A 1 -15.01 5.61 -7.88
CA MET A 1 -13.75 6.32 -7.58
C MET A 1 -13.44 6.30 -6.08
N ILE A 2 -14.30 6.89 -5.23
CA ILE A 2 -14.19 6.83 -3.75
C ILE A 2 -14.05 5.39 -3.22
N GLU A 3 -14.82 4.44 -3.74
CA GLU A 3 -14.71 3.01 -3.37
C GLU A 3 -13.34 2.41 -3.75
N GLY A 4 -12.78 2.82 -4.88
CA GLY A 4 -11.45 2.39 -5.33
C GLY A 4 -10.33 2.94 -4.45
N ILE A 5 -10.42 4.22 -4.08
CA ILE A 5 -9.48 4.86 -3.14
C ILE A 5 -9.58 4.20 -1.76
N ASN A 6 -10.79 3.96 -1.25
CA ASN A 6 -10.98 3.29 0.03
C ASN A 6 -10.43 1.85 0.04
N ALA A 7 -10.63 1.11 -1.04
CA ALA A 7 -10.04 -0.23 -1.19
C ALA A 7 -8.50 -0.18 -1.19
N ALA A 8 -7.92 0.79 -1.90
CA ALA A 8 -6.48 0.96 -1.98
C ALA A 8 -5.86 1.39 -0.64
N LEU A 9 -6.51 2.32 0.07
CA LEU A 9 -6.14 2.71 1.44
C LEU A 9 -6.23 1.52 2.41
N GLY A 10 -7.25 0.68 2.28
CA GLY A 10 -7.35 -0.56 3.05
C GLY A 10 -6.21 -1.54 2.76
N GLY A 11 -5.76 -1.62 1.50
CA GLY A 11 -4.58 -2.38 1.09
C GLY A 11 -3.28 -1.83 1.71
N LEU A 12 -3.10 -0.50 1.67
CA LEU A 12 -1.96 0.17 2.30
C LEU A 12 -1.90 -0.10 3.80
N HIS A 13 -3.05 0.03 4.49
CA HIS A 13 -3.11 -0.21 5.92
C HIS A 13 -2.62 -1.62 6.29
N ARG A 14 -3.05 -2.65 5.55
CA ARG A 14 -2.60 -4.03 5.76
C ARG A 14 -1.10 -4.18 5.49
N ALA A 15 -0.59 -3.61 4.39
CA ALA A 15 0.84 -3.64 4.09
C ALA A 15 1.67 -2.99 5.21
N THR A 16 1.22 -1.85 5.75
CA THR A 16 1.87 -1.19 6.89
C THR A 16 1.84 -2.05 8.15
N GLN A 17 0.72 -2.72 8.45
CA GLN A 17 0.63 -3.65 9.58
C GLN A 17 1.64 -4.79 9.45
N THR A 18 1.73 -5.44 8.28
CA THR A 18 2.69 -6.52 8.02
C THR A 18 4.14 -6.03 8.17
N LEU A 19 4.47 -4.85 7.64
CA LEU A 19 5.82 -4.27 7.79
C LEU A 19 6.15 -3.95 9.26
N ASN A 20 5.17 -3.48 10.04
CA ASN A 20 5.36 -3.19 11.46
C ASN A 20 5.58 -4.48 12.27
N GLU A 21 4.82 -5.55 11.99
CA GLU A 21 5.03 -6.87 12.60
C GLU A 21 6.39 -7.45 12.23
N THR A 22 6.77 -7.36 10.95
CA THR A 22 8.11 -7.75 10.48
C THR A 22 9.19 -6.96 11.22
N SER A 23 9.04 -5.65 11.37
CA SER A 23 10.01 -4.81 12.09
C SER A 23 10.17 -5.23 13.55
N LYS A 24 9.09 -5.65 14.22
CA LYS A 24 9.14 -6.19 15.58
C LYS A 24 9.89 -7.52 15.65
N GLN A 25 9.64 -8.43 14.69
CA GLN A 25 10.35 -9.71 14.59
C GLN A 25 11.85 -9.49 14.36
N LEU A 26 12.21 -8.59 13.44
CA LEU A 26 13.60 -8.20 13.19
C LEU A 26 14.29 -7.62 14.43
N ALA A 27 13.60 -6.73 15.17
CA ALA A 27 14.13 -6.15 16.40
C ALA A 27 14.36 -7.19 17.52
N GLN A 28 13.63 -8.31 17.49
CA GLN A 28 13.79 -9.45 18.40
C GLN A 28 14.90 -10.42 17.94
N GLY A 29 15.52 -10.17 16.78
CA GLY A 29 16.57 -11.02 16.22
C GLY A 29 16.03 -12.22 15.41
N ASP A 30 14.72 -12.26 15.13
CA ASP A 30 14.11 -13.30 14.32
C ASP A 30 14.31 -13.01 12.82
N LEU A 31 15.49 -13.37 12.34
CA LEU A 31 15.95 -13.19 10.95
C LEU A 31 15.76 -14.49 10.16
N ASN A 32 14.50 -14.89 9.96
CA ASN A 32 14.20 -15.98 9.03
C ASN A 32 13.96 -15.44 7.60
N GLU A 33 14.11 -16.31 6.60
CA GLU A 33 13.94 -15.95 5.19
C GLU A 33 12.49 -15.56 4.84
N GLU A 34 11.51 -16.17 5.52
CA GLU A 34 10.08 -15.88 5.40
C GLU A 34 9.73 -14.44 5.86
N VAL A 35 10.34 -13.94 6.93
CA VAL A 35 10.18 -12.55 7.42
C VAL A 35 10.64 -11.57 6.35
N ILE A 36 11.79 -11.82 5.73
CA ILE A 36 12.32 -10.97 4.66
C ILE A 36 11.40 -11.03 3.43
N VAL A 37 10.96 -12.22 3.02
CA VAL A 37 10.05 -12.38 1.87
C VAL A 37 8.72 -11.69 2.12
N ASN A 38 8.12 -11.85 3.31
CA ASN A 38 6.87 -11.20 3.70
C ASN A 38 6.99 -9.68 3.68
N SER A 39 8.12 -9.13 4.15
CA SER A 39 8.38 -7.68 4.08
C SER A 39 8.44 -7.16 2.64
N LYS A 40 9.08 -7.90 1.73
CA LYS A 40 9.15 -7.55 0.31
C LYS A 40 7.79 -7.61 -0.36
N ILE A 41 6.98 -8.63 -0.05
CA ILE A 41 5.61 -8.74 -0.57
C ILE A 41 4.75 -7.57 -0.06
N ALA A 42 4.84 -7.24 1.23
CA ALA A 42 4.12 -6.12 1.81
C ALA A 42 4.53 -4.79 1.16
N GLN A 43 5.83 -4.57 0.93
CA GLN A 43 6.32 -3.39 0.22
C GLN A 43 5.77 -3.32 -1.21
N ARG A 44 5.85 -4.41 -1.99
CA ARG A 44 5.31 -4.45 -3.36
C ARG A 44 3.80 -4.19 -3.40
N ASN A 45 3.06 -4.72 -2.43
CA ASN A 45 1.64 -4.44 -2.30
C ASN A 45 1.38 -2.96 -2.01
N ALA A 46 2.16 -2.33 -1.12
CA ALA A 46 2.03 -0.90 -0.86
C ALA A 46 2.33 -0.05 -2.11
N GLU A 47 3.38 -0.37 -2.86
CA GLU A 47 3.73 0.29 -4.12
C GLU A 47 2.56 0.22 -5.13
N ALA A 48 1.95 -0.95 -5.30
CA ALA A 48 0.82 -1.13 -6.21
C ALA A 48 -0.42 -0.30 -5.78
N GLN A 49 -0.68 -0.19 -4.48
CA GLN A 49 -1.81 0.61 -3.98
C GLN A 49 -1.56 2.11 -4.13
N ILE A 50 -0.33 2.59 -3.95
CA ILE A 50 0.04 3.99 -4.18
C ILE A 50 -0.23 4.36 -5.65
N VAL A 51 0.26 3.56 -6.60
CA VAL A 51 0.02 3.78 -8.03
C VAL A 51 -1.49 3.79 -8.35
N THR A 52 -2.27 2.93 -7.70
CA THR A 52 -3.72 2.91 -7.87
C THR A 52 -4.38 4.19 -7.37
N ILE A 53 -3.95 4.73 -6.22
CA ILE A 53 -4.46 6.00 -5.67
C ILE A 53 -4.09 7.16 -6.59
N GLU A 54 -2.85 7.20 -7.08
CA GLU A 54 -2.37 8.25 -8.00
C GLU A 54 -3.19 8.25 -9.29
N ALA A 55 -3.38 7.09 -9.93
CA ALA A 55 -4.17 6.96 -11.14
C ALA A 55 -5.65 7.37 -10.93
N LEU A 56 -6.24 7.02 -9.78
CA LEU A 56 -7.62 7.43 -9.47
C LEU A 56 -7.72 8.94 -9.24
N SER A 57 -6.71 9.56 -8.62
CA SER A 57 -6.66 11.00 -8.38
C SER A 57 -6.49 11.79 -9.68
N GLU A 58 -5.66 11.32 -10.62
CA GLU A 58 -5.45 11.95 -11.93
C GLU A 58 -6.72 11.93 -12.79
N VAL A 59 -7.49 10.83 -12.73
CA VAL A 59 -8.81 10.75 -13.39
C VAL A 59 -9.81 11.73 -12.77
N GLU A 60 -9.77 11.93 -11.45
CA GLU A 60 -10.62 12.91 -10.76
C GLU A 60 -10.30 14.34 -11.22
N GLU A 61 -9.03 14.71 -11.23
CA GLU A 61 -8.55 16.03 -11.67
C GLU A 61 -8.97 16.32 -13.12
N THR A 62 -8.73 15.37 -14.03
CA THR A 62 -9.16 15.50 -15.43
C THR A 62 -10.67 15.65 -15.59
N ALA A 63 -11.45 14.92 -14.78
CA ALA A 63 -12.91 15.02 -14.81
C ALA A 63 -13.42 16.36 -14.29
N LEU A 64 -12.77 16.93 -13.27
CA LEU A 64 -13.09 18.25 -12.73
C LEU A 64 -12.75 19.37 -13.74
N ASP A 65 -11.59 19.28 -14.39
CA ASP A 65 -11.15 20.23 -15.41
C ASP A 65 -12.10 20.29 -16.62
N LEU A 66 -12.70 19.16 -17.01
CA LEU A 66 -13.68 19.10 -18.11
C LEU A 66 -15.05 19.69 -17.76
N LEU A 67 -15.34 19.90 -16.48
CA LEU A 67 -16.62 20.42 -15.97
C LEU A 67 -16.54 21.91 -15.59
N ALA A 68 -15.35 22.51 -15.54
CA ALA A 68 -15.08 23.90 -15.22
C ALA A 68 -15.13 24.81 -16.47
#